data_AF-A0A946NVV3-F1
#
_entry.id   AF-A0A946NVV3-F1
#
_cell.length_a   1.000
_cell.length_b   1.000
_cell.length_c   1.000
_cell.angle_alpha   90.00
_cell.angle_beta   90.00
_cell.angle_gamma   90.00
#
_symmetry.space_group_name_H-M   'P 1'
#
loop_
_entity.id
_entity.type
_entity.pdbx_description
1 polymer ?
#
loop_
_entity_poly.entity_id
_entity_poly.type
_entity_poly.pdbx_seq_one_letter_code
_entity_poly.pdbx_strand_id
1 'polypeptide(L)'
;VKDQTYTVLKISELSLVTSGTATLEAAMFNVPQLVCYKTDPLTYFLAKLFIRIKWISLVNIIMERLVVKEFVQSEMTQKNLVSETNNLLSESGKIQILQDYKMLQEKLDSSNVSEKTAKFILENV
;
A
#
# COMPACT_ATOMS: atom_id res chain seq x y z
N VAL A 1 5.92 -19.53 9.52
CA VAL A 1 4.60 -19.99 9.02
C VAL A 1 4.60 -19.85 7.52
N LYS A 2 4.34 -20.92 6.76
CA LYS A 2 4.24 -20.87 5.29
C LYS A 2 2.76 -20.85 4.90
N ASP A 3 2.43 -20.17 3.80
CA ASP A 3 1.09 -20.14 3.17
C ASP A 3 -0.06 -19.61 4.05
N GLN A 4 0.25 -18.77 5.03
CA GLN A 4 -0.76 -18.13 5.90
C GLN A 4 -0.62 -16.59 5.91
N THR A 5 -0.21 -16.01 4.78
CA THR A 5 0.11 -14.57 4.66
C THR A 5 -1.00 -13.68 5.21
N TYR A 6 -2.27 -13.91 4.83
CA TYR A 6 -3.39 -13.09 5.31
C TYR A 6 -3.69 -13.27 6.79
N THR A 7 -3.59 -14.50 7.31
CA THR A 7 -3.80 -14.74 8.74
C THR A 7 -2.76 -13.99 9.57
N VAL A 8 -1.48 -14.08 9.17
CA VAL A 8 -0.38 -13.37 9.85
C VAL A 8 -0.55 -11.86 9.70
N LEU A 9 -0.85 -11.37 8.50
CA LEU A 9 -1.04 -9.95 8.25
C LEU A 9 -2.17 -9.37 9.10
N LYS A 10 -3.33 -10.02 9.15
CA LYS A 10 -4.53 -9.54 9.87
C LYS A 10 -4.33 -9.41 11.39
N ILE A 11 -3.44 -10.21 11.97
CA ILE A 11 -3.12 -10.14 13.41
C ILE A 11 -1.88 -9.29 13.71
N SER A 12 -1.20 -8.78 12.68
CA SER A 12 -0.01 -7.95 12.84
C SER A 12 -0.39 -6.54 13.27
N GLU A 13 0.40 -5.96 14.16
CA GLU A 13 0.23 -4.58 14.59
C GLU A 13 0.70 -3.57 13.52
N LEU A 14 1.68 -3.99 12.73
CA LEU A 14 2.26 -3.24 11.63
C LEU A 14 2.91 -4.20 10.62
N SER A 15 2.96 -3.80 9.36
CA SER A 15 3.54 -4.59 8.27
C SER A 15 4.62 -3.82 7.51
N LEU A 16 5.68 -4.53 7.11
CA LEU A 16 6.63 -4.05 6.10
C LEU A 16 6.32 -4.81 4.82
N VAL A 17 5.92 -4.08 3.78
CA VAL A 17 5.47 -4.67 2.51
C VAL A 17 6.26 -4.08 1.35
N THR A 18 6.39 -4.85 0.28
CA THR A 18 6.95 -4.33 -0.98
C THR A 18 5.91 -3.53 -1.75
N SER A 19 6.30 -2.89 -2.85
CA SER A 19 5.34 -2.37 -3.81
C SER A 19 4.54 -3.51 -4.44
N GLY A 20 3.22 -3.36 -4.55
CA GLY A 20 2.33 -4.36 -5.12
C GLY A 20 0.95 -4.40 -4.47
N THR A 21 0.18 -5.46 -4.72
CA THR A 21 -1.17 -5.64 -4.15
C THR A 21 -1.16 -5.79 -2.64
N ALA A 22 -0.06 -6.29 -2.07
CA ALA A 22 0.17 -6.39 -0.63
C ALA A 22 -0.05 -5.05 0.09
N THR A 23 0.20 -3.90 -0.57
CA THR A 23 -0.07 -2.59 0.03
C THR A 23 -1.57 -2.34 0.23
N LEU A 24 -2.39 -2.76 -0.74
CA LEU A 24 -3.84 -2.65 -0.62
C LEU A 24 -4.39 -3.68 0.35
N GLU A 25 -3.91 -4.92 0.30
CA GLU A 25 -4.33 -5.98 1.22
C GLU A 25 -4.09 -5.58 2.69
N ALA A 26 -2.92 -5.01 3.01
CA ALA A 26 -2.64 -4.48 4.34
C ALA A 26 -3.61 -3.35 4.75
N ALA A 27 -3.88 -2.42 3.83
CA ALA A 27 -4.82 -1.32 4.07
C ALA A 27 -6.28 -1.81 4.24
N MET A 28 -6.71 -2.82 3.49
CA MET A 28 -8.04 -3.42 3.61
C MET A 28 -8.20 -4.20 4.92
N PHE A 29 -7.12 -4.78 5.45
CA PHE A 29 -7.11 -5.37 6.79
C PHE A 29 -6.93 -4.35 7.92
N ASN A 30 -6.87 -3.05 7.61
CA ASN A 30 -6.61 -1.98 8.57
C ASN A 30 -5.28 -2.14 9.33
N VAL A 31 -4.28 -2.73 8.69
CA VAL A 31 -2.94 -2.95 9.26
C VAL A 31 -2.03 -1.79 8.81
N PRO A 32 -1.50 -0.97 9.74
CA PRO A 32 -0.49 0.04 9.42
C PRO A 32 0.68 -0.58 8.66
N GLN A 33 1.26 0.18 7.71
CA GLN A 33 2.30 -0.37 6.85
C GLN A 33 3.41 0.62 6.50
N LEU A 34 4.61 0.09 6.28
CA LEU A 34 5.71 0.78 5.61
C LEU A 34 5.96 0.08 4.28
N VAL A 35 6.09 0.86 3.19
CA VAL A 35 6.42 0.32 1.88
C VAL A 35 7.93 0.37 1.71
N CYS A 36 8.55 -0.78 1.50
CA CYS A 36 10.00 -0.90 1.39
C CYS A 36 10.38 -1.48 0.02
N TYR A 37 11.32 -0.82 -0.68
CA TYR A 37 11.80 -1.32 -1.95
C TYR A 37 13.31 -1.09 -2.11
N LYS A 38 14.05 -2.20 -2.21
CA LYS A 38 15.49 -2.19 -2.44
C LYS A 38 15.86 -3.24 -3.49
N THR A 39 16.33 -2.75 -4.62
CA THR A 39 16.81 -3.57 -5.74
C THR A 39 18.19 -3.12 -6.15
N ASP A 40 18.79 -3.83 -7.08
CA ASP A 40 20.06 -3.42 -7.67
C ASP A 40 20.00 -1.96 -8.19
N PRO A 41 20.98 -1.08 -7.84
CA PRO A 41 20.95 0.33 -8.20
C PRO A 41 20.90 0.59 -9.71
N LEU A 42 21.54 -0.25 -10.52
CA LEU A 42 21.53 -0.11 -11.98
C LEU A 42 20.13 -0.41 -12.52
N THR A 43 19.51 -1.49 -12.02
CA THR A 43 18.13 -1.85 -12.36
C THR A 43 17.15 -0.72 -12.01
N TYR A 44 17.30 -0.13 -10.81
CA TYR A 44 16.47 0.99 -10.39
C TYR A 44 16.68 2.24 -11.24
N PHE A 45 17.93 2.58 -11.57
CA PHE A 45 18.25 3.73 -12.41
C PHE A 45 17.62 3.59 -13.81
N LEU A 46 17.72 2.42 -14.43
CA LEU A 46 17.09 2.14 -15.71
C LEU A 46 15.57 2.21 -15.61
N ALA A 47 14.97 1.57 -14.59
CA ALA A 47 13.52 1.60 -14.39
C ALA A 47 12.99 3.05 -14.23
N LYS A 48 13.71 3.90 -13.51
CA LYS A 48 13.35 5.31 -13.29
C LYS A 48 13.37 6.15 -14.57
N LEU A 49 14.16 5.76 -15.58
CA LEU A 49 14.18 6.45 -16.88
C LEU A 49 12.89 6.20 -17.68
N PHE A 50 12.27 5.03 -17.53
CA PHE A 50 11.07 4.64 -18.27
C PHE A 50 9.77 4.87 -17.49
N ILE A 51 9.81 4.82 -16.16
CA ILE A 51 8.62 4.88 -15.31
C ILE A 51 8.33 6.34 -14.88
N ARG A 52 7.12 6.83 -15.17
CA ARG A 52 6.66 8.21 -14.86
C ARG A 52 5.62 8.28 -13.73
N ILE A 53 5.68 7.38 -12.75
CA ILE A 53 4.76 7.39 -11.61
C ILE A 53 5.37 8.15 -10.43
N LYS A 54 4.56 8.93 -9.71
CA LYS A 54 4.99 9.70 -8.54
C LYS A 54 5.14 8.86 -7.27
N TRP A 55 4.37 7.77 -7.18
CA TRP A 55 4.34 6.84 -6.06
C TRP A 55 4.39 5.40 -6.58
N ILE A 56 5.00 4.50 -5.82
CA ILE A 56 5.12 3.07 -6.19
C ILE A 56 4.05 2.23 -5.48
N SER A 57 3.55 2.67 -4.31
CA SER A 57 2.46 2.01 -3.60
C SER A 57 1.12 2.23 -4.28
N LEU A 58 0.32 1.17 -4.43
CA LEU A 58 -1.04 1.29 -4.95
C LEU A 58 -1.91 2.18 -4.04
N VAL A 59 -1.69 2.14 -2.73
CA VAL A 59 -2.40 3.00 -1.78
C VAL A 59 -2.18 4.48 -2.11
N ASN A 60 -0.93 4.88 -2.30
CA ASN A 60 -0.59 6.28 -2.59
C ASN A 60 -1.03 6.70 -4.00
N ILE A 61 -0.97 5.78 -4.97
CA ILE A 61 -1.45 6.03 -6.34
C ILE A 61 -2.96 6.32 -6.32
N ILE A 62 -3.77 5.45 -5.70
CA ILE A 62 -5.24 5.62 -5.64
C ILE A 62 -5.63 6.87 -4.83
N MET A 63 -4.86 7.16 -3.77
CA MET A 63 -5.13 8.30 -2.91
C MET A 63 -4.60 9.62 -3.46
N GLU A 64 -3.75 9.56 -4.49
CA GLU A 64 -3.08 10.72 -5.11
C GLU A 64 -2.32 11.60 -4.09
N ARG A 65 -1.89 11.00 -2.99
CA ARG A 65 -1.10 11.63 -1.94
C ARG A 65 -0.28 10.59 -1.17
N LEU A 66 0.69 11.05 -0.40
CA LEU A 66 1.49 10.19 0.46
C LEU A 66 0.69 9.82 1.72
N VAL A 67 0.02 8.67 1.68
CA VAL A 67 -0.68 8.05 2.83
C VAL A 67 0.28 7.14 3.60
N VAL A 68 0.93 6.23 2.89
CA VAL A 68 1.93 5.32 3.45
C VAL A 68 3.32 5.79 3.04
N LYS A 69 4.29 5.76 3.97
CA LYS A 69 5.68 6.08 3.64
C LYS A 69 6.28 5.02 2.73
N GLU A 70 6.93 5.48 1.67
CA GLU A 70 7.70 4.66 0.74
C GLU A 70 9.19 4.87 0.99
N PHE A 71 9.89 3.81 1.41
CA PHE A 71 11.33 3.79 1.61
C PHE A 71 11.99 3.10 0.43
N VAL A 72 12.53 3.90 -0.47
CA VAL A 72 13.12 3.41 -1.72
C VAL A 72 14.64 3.59 -1.68
N GLN A 73 15.36 2.52 -1.97
CA GLN A 73 16.82 2.51 -2.11
C GLN A 73 17.56 3.11 -0.90
N SER A 74 18.15 4.31 -1.04
CA SER A 74 18.93 4.97 0.01
C SER A 74 18.08 5.43 1.20
N GLU A 75 16.76 5.60 1.02
CA GLU A 75 15.87 5.99 2.12
C GLU A 75 15.54 4.83 3.06
N MET A 76 15.73 3.58 2.60
CA MET A 76 15.52 2.37 3.40
C MET A 76 16.67 2.14 4.39
N THR A 77 16.77 3.04 5.36
CA THR A 77 17.73 2.97 6.47
C THR A 77 17.03 2.52 7.74
N GLN A 78 17.76 1.85 8.63
CA GLN A 78 17.23 1.43 9.94
C GLN A 78 16.65 2.61 10.72
N LYS A 79 17.35 3.75 10.73
CA LYS A 79 16.90 4.98 11.40
C LYS A 79 15.53 5.43 10.90
N ASN A 80 15.34 5.48 9.59
CA ASN A 80 14.10 5.92 8.98
C ASN A 80 12.95 4.95 9.26
N LEU A 81 13.22 3.64 9.12
CA LEU A 81 12.23 2.60 9.38
C LEU A 81 11.77 2.59 10.83
N VAL A 82 12.69 2.69 11.79
CA VAL A 82 12.36 2.75 13.23
C VAL A 82 11.56 4.02 13.55
N SER A 83 11.98 5.16 13.01
CA SER A 83 11.26 6.43 13.22
C SER A 83 9.81 6.34 12.74
N GLU A 84 9.58 5.80 11.55
CA GLU A 84 8.24 5.69 10.99
C GLU A 84 7.41 4.60 11.67
N THR A 85 8.05 3.49 12.07
CA THR A 85 7.38 2.45 12.86
C THR A 85 6.85 3.03 14.17
N ASN A 86 7.67 3.79 14.90
CA ASN A 86 7.24 4.45 16.14
C ASN A 86 6.11 5.45 15.89
N ASN A 87 6.15 6.19 14.78
CA ASN A 87 5.09 7.11 14.40
C ASN A 87 3.76 6.35 14.15
N LEU A 88 3.78 5.29 13.34
CA LEU A 88 2.59 4.49 13.01
C LEU A 88 2.01 3.74 14.21
N LEU A 89 2.86 3.35 15.16
CA LEU A 89 2.44 2.69 16.41
C LEU A 89 2.00 3.68 17.51
N SER A 90 2.25 4.98 17.32
CA SER A 90 1.71 6.00 18.22
C SER A 90 0.18 6.12 18.07
N GLU A 91 -0.48 6.61 19.11
CA GLU A 91 -1.94 6.79 19.10
C GLU A 91 -2.40 7.69 17.95
N SER A 92 -1.74 8.85 17.76
CA SER A 92 -2.07 9.79 16.70
C SER A 92 -1.80 9.22 15.30
N GLY A 93 -0.65 8.57 15.10
CA GLY A 93 -0.30 7.96 13.81
C GLY A 93 -1.25 6.84 13.43
N LYS A 94 -1.63 5.99 14.40
CA LYS A 94 -2.60 4.92 14.20
C LYS A 94 -3.99 5.46 13.85
N ILE A 95 -4.46 6.51 14.53
CA ILE A 95 -5.74 7.15 14.19
C ILE A 95 -5.71 7.71 12.76
N GLN A 96 -4.65 8.44 12.40
CA GLN A 96 -4.53 9.04 11.08
C GLN A 96 -4.52 7.99 9.95
N ILE A 97 -3.71 6.94 10.09
CA ILE A 97 -3.60 5.93 9.03
C ILE A 97 -4.90 5.15 8.85
N LEU A 98 -5.64 4.88 9.93
CA LEU A 98 -6.93 4.20 9.86
C LEU A 98 -8.01 5.08 9.21
N GLN A 99 -7.98 6.40 9.45
CA GLN A 99 -8.84 7.34 8.74
C GLN A 99 -8.51 7.37 7.24
N ASP A 100 -7.24 7.39 6.89
CA ASP A 100 -6.80 7.36 5.49
C ASP A 100 -7.21 6.05 4.79
N TYR A 101 -7.11 4.91 5.48
CA TYR A 101 -7.58 3.63 4.96
C TYR A 101 -9.09 3.56 4.79
N LYS A 102 -9.85 4.19 5.69
CA LYS A 102 -11.30 4.33 5.51
C LYS A 102 -11.63 5.10 4.24
N MET A 103 -10.95 6.23 3.99
CA MET A 103 -11.12 7.01 2.76
C MET A 103 -10.72 6.21 1.51
N LEU A 104 -9.64 5.42 1.60
CA LEU A 104 -9.21 4.53 0.53
C LEU A 104 -10.30 3.48 0.22
N GLN A 105 -10.87 2.86 1.25
CA GLN A 105 -11.96 1.90 1.11
C GLN A 105 -13.18 2.55 0.45
N GLU A 106 -13.56 3.76 0.85
CA GLU A 106 -14.64 4.52 0.23
C GLU A 106 -14.36 4.84 -1.25
N LYS A 107 -13.11 5.18 -1.62
CA LYS A 107 -12.71 5.38 -3.02
C LYS A 107 -12.78 4.10 -3.84
N LEU A 108 -12.53 2.95 -3.21
CA LEU A 108 -12.58 1.63 -3.84
C LEU A 108 -13.96 0.99 -3.80
N ASP A 109 -14.88 1.51 -2.98
CA ASP A 109 -16.22 0.99 -2.83
C ASP A 109 -17.06 1.38 -4.06
N SER A 110 -16.87 0.58 -5.10
CA SER A 110 -17.74 0.53 -6.25
C SER A 110 -18.75 -0.58 -6.00
N SER A 111 -19.71 -0.34 -5.12
CA SER A 111 -20.83 -1.27 -4.95
C SER A 111 -21.39 -1.66 -6.33
N ASN A 112 -21.66 -2.95 -6.52
CA ASN A 112 -22.14 -3.54 -7.77
C ASN A 112 -21.13 -3.59 -8.93
N VAL A 113 -19.80 -3.67 -8.71
CA VAL A 113 -18.82 -3.87 -9.82
C VAL A 113 -19.20 -5.05 -10.68
N SER A 114 -19.37 -6.23 -10.08
CA SER A 114 -19.65 -7.47 -10.82
C SER A 114 -20.94 -7.35 -11.63
N GLU A 115 -21.96 -6.70 -11.07
CA GLU A 115 -23.23 -6.46 -11.76
C GLU A 115 -23.07 -5.44 -12.90
N LYS A 116 -22.36 -4.33 -12.68
CA LYS A 116 -22.06 -3.33 -13.71
C LYS A 116 -21.26 -3.94 -14.86
N THR A 117 -20.27 -4.77 -14.55
CA THR A 117 -19.48 -5.50 -15.54
C THR A 117 -20.35 -6.50 -16.30
N ALA A 118 -21.21 -7.27 -15.63
CA ALA A 118 -22.13 -8.19 -16.27
C ALA A 118 -23.10 -7.47 -17.23
N LYS A 119 -23.69 -6.34 -16.81
CA LYS A 119 -24.54 -5.49 -17.66
C LYS A 119 -23.77 -4.97 -18.87
N PHE A 120 -22.57 -4.43 -18.67
CA PHE A 120 -21.74 -3.92 -19.76
C PHE A 120 -21.43 -5.00 -20.81
N ILE A 121 -21.14 -6.23 -20.39
CA ILE A 121 -20.91 -7.35 -21.33
C ILE A 121 -22.18 -7.65 -22.11
N LEU A 122 -23.34 -7.76 -21.45
CA LEU A 122 -24.61 -8.06 -22.11
C LEU A 122 -25.07 -6.98 -23.08
N GLU A 123 -24.74 -5.71 -22.82
CA GLU A 123 -25.08 -4.57 -23.69
C GLU A 123 -24.16 -4.42 -24.92
N ASN A 124 -22.96 -5.02 -24.90
CA ASN A 124 -21.94 -4.89 -25.95
C ASN A 124 -21.62 -6.21 -26.66
N VAL A 125 -22.51 -7.20 -26.53
CA VAL A 125 -22.55 -8.45 -27.32
C VAL A 125 -23.73 -8.36 -28.28
#